data_AF-A0A3E2MXP7-F1
#
_entry.id   AF-A0A3E2MXP7-F1
#
_cell.length_a   1.000
_cell.length_b   1.000
_cell.length_c   1.000
_cell.angle_alpha   90.00
_cell.angle_beta   90.00
_cell.angle_gamma   90.00
#
_symmetry.space_group_name_H-M   'P 1'
#
loop_
_entity.id
_entity.type
_entity.pdbx_description
1 polymer ?
#
loop_
_entity_poly.entity_id
_entity_poly.type
_entity_poly.pdbx_seq_one_letter_code
_entity_poly.pdbx_strand_id
1 'polypeptide(L)'
;MTEQPGTPQERIQAALAELHTEATEALQRLATHRDRTAQLRTAADNEQRAYASEYRAIRDRGFFTPTQLREMGFTAPRTRQRRPKRP
;
A
#
# COMPACT_ATOMS: atom_id res chain seq x y z
N MET A 1 22.69 -6.29 36.87
CA MET A 1 22.94 -5.01 36.22
C MET A 1 24.41 -4.98 35.85
N THR A 2 24.75 -5.36 34.62
CA THR A 2 26.14 -5.37 34.14
C THR A 2 26.49 -3.96 33.69
N GLU A 3 27.27 -3.25 34.51
CA GLU A 3 27.88 -2.00 34.09
C GLU A 3 28.83 -2.28 32.92
N GLN A 4 28.56 -1.68 31.76
CA GLN A 4 29.43 -1.77 30.59
C GLN A 4 30.77 -1.09 30.92
N PRO A 5 31.91 -1.82 30.86
CA PRO A 5 33.21 -1.25 31.15
C PRO A 5 33.64 -0.31 30.02
N GLY A 6 33.90 0.95 30.35
CA GLY A 6 34.37 1.95 29.40
C GLY A 6 34.33 3.36 29.97
N THR A 7 35.21 4.22 29.49
CA THR A 7 35.17 5.66 29.76
C THR A 7 33.83 6.25 29.30
N PRO A 8 33.36 7.37 29.88
CA PRO A 8 32.15 8.05 29.41
C PRO A 8 32.13 8.30 27.89
N GLN A 9 33.28 8.59 27.30
CA GLN A 9 33.44 8.81 25.86
C GLN A 9 33.16 7.54 25.05
N GLU A 10 33.68 6.38 25.47
CA GLU A 10 33.44 5.10 24.81
C GLU A 10 31.97 4.70 24.87
N ARG A 11 31.29 4.95 26.00
CA ARG A 11 29.85 4.71 26.15
C ARG A 11 29.01 5.59 25.23
N ILE A 12 29.37 6.86 25.09
CA ILE A 12 28.69 7.77 24.14
C ILE A 12 28.89 7.30 22.70
N GLN A 13 30.10 6.89 22.32
CA GLN A 13 30.37 6.40 20.98
C GLN A 13 29.60 5.10 20.68
N ALA A 14 29.51 4.18 21.65
CA ALA A 14 28.70 2.97 21.52
C ALA A 14 27.22 3.29 21.32
N ALA A 15 26.65 4.19 22.13
CA ALA A 15 25.25 4.59 22.01
C ALA A 15 24.94 5.29 20.67
N LEU A 16 25.87 6.11 20.16
CA LEU A 16 25.72 6.73 18.84
C LEU A 16 25.78 5.70 17.71
N ALA A 17 26.63 4.68 17.81
CA ALA A 17 26.71 3.61 16.83
C ALA A 17 25.43 2.75 16.83
N GLU A 18 24.89 2.44 18.00
CA GLU A 18 23.60 1.76 18.15
C GLU A 18 22.46 2.59 17.53
N LEU A 19 22.36 3.87 17.89
CA LEU A 19 21.35 4.78 17.34
C LEU A 19 21.44 4.89 15.81
N HIS A 20 22.66 4.97 15.26
CA HIS A 20 22.86 5.02 13.82
C HIS A 20 22.41 3.72 13.13
N THR A 21 22.68 2.57 13.75
CA THR A 21 22.24 1.26 13.27
C THR A 21 20.72 1.18 13.27
N GLU A 22 20.07 1.53 14.38
CA GLU A 22 18.61 1.53 14.50
C GLU A 22 17.94 2.48 13.49
N ALA A 23 18.51 3.68 13.29
CA ALA A 23 18.02 4.63 12.30
C ALA A 23 18.11 4.07 10.88
N THR A 24 19.21 3.39 10.56
CA THR A 24 19.42 2.76 9.25
C THR A 24 18.39 1.65 9.02
N GLU A 25 18.17 0.78 10.01
CA GLU A 25 17.15 -0.26 9.93
C GLU A 25 15.73 0.30 9.81
N ALA A 26 15.42 1.37 10.56
CA ALA A 26 14.12 2.02 10.49
C ALA A 26 13.85 2.57 9.08
N LEU A 27 14.85 3.17 8.43
CA LEU A 27 14.75 3.64 7.05
C LEU A 27 14.55 2.48 6.06
N GLN A 28 15.22 1.35 6.25
CA GLN A 28 15.03 0.15 5.42
C GLN A 28 13.62 -0.43 5.57
N ARG A 29 13.10 -0.50 6.81
CA ARG A 29 11.72 -0.92 7.08
C ARG A 29 10.71 0.02 6.41
N LEU A 30 10.94 1.32 6.47
CA LEU A 30 10.09 2.32 5.82
C LEU A 30 10.10 2.17 4.29
N ALA A 31 11.28 1.99 3.69
CA ALA A 31 11.40 1.75 2.24
C ALA A 31 10.62 0.50 1.82
N THR A 32 10.79 -0.60 2.56
CA THR A 32 10.08 -1.87 2.32
C THR A 32 8.56 -1.68 2.42
N HIS A 33 8.08 -0.97 3.45
CA HIS A 33 6.66 -0.71 3.63
C HIS A 33 6.09 0.16 2.49
N ARG A 34 6.85 1.16 2.03
CA ARG A 34 6.47 2.02 0.91
C ARG A 34 6.30 1.20 -0.38
N ASP A 35 7.25 0.32 -0.66
CA ASP A 35 7.22 -0.50 -1.87
C ASP A 35 6.09 -1.53 -1.81
N ARG A 36 5.87 -2.17 -0.65
CA ARG A 36 4.70 -3.04 -0.43
C ARG A 36 3.38 -2.30 -0.61
N THR A 37 3.28 -1.07 -0.12
CA THR A 37 2.10 -0.22 -0.32
C THR A 37 1.86 0.09 -1.79
N ALA A 38 2.92 0.35 -2.57
CA ALA A 38 2.82 0.56 -4.01
C ALA A 38 2.34 -0.70 -4.75
N GLN A 39 2.84 -1.87 -4.36
CA GLN A 39 2.40 -3.16 -4.90
C GLN A 39 0.91 -3.42 -4.61
N LEU A 40 0.47 -3.24 -3.36
CA LEU A 40 -0.92 -3.42 -2.97
C LEU A 40 -1.87 -2.45 -3.70
N ARG A 41 -1.45 -1.19 -3.88
CA ARG A 41 -2.22 -0.23 -4.70
C ARG A 41 -2.35 -0.69 -6.14
N THR A 42 -1.27 -1.19 -6.73
CA THR A 42 -1.29 -1.70 -8.11
C THR A 42 -2.20 -2.94 -8.23
N ALA A 43 -2.14 -3.86 -7.26
CA ALA A 43 -3.00 -5.03 -7.21
C ALA A 43 -4.48 -4.63 -7.10
N ALA A 44 -4.83 -3.72 -6.19
CA ALA A 44 -6.18 -3.21 -6.04
C ALA A 44 -6.70 -2.49 -7.30
N ASP A 45 -5.84 -1.70 -7.96
CA ASP A 45 -6.18 -1.04 -9.23
C ASP A 45 -6.46 -2.07 -10.34
N ASN A 46 -5.69 -3.16 -10.41
CA ASN A 46 -5.88 -4.22 -11.39
C ASN A 46 -7.17 -5.01 -11.12
N GLU A 47 -7.42 -5.38 -9.86
CA GLU A 47 -8.66 -6.05 -9.44
C GLU A 47 -9.89 -5.19 -9.75
N GLN A 48 -9.83 -3.89 -9.47
CA GLN A 48 -10.91 -2.95 -9.77
C GLN A 48 -11.17 -2.84 -11.29
N ARG A 49 -10.12 -2.87 -12.12
CA ARG A 49 -10.28 -2.87 -13.59
C ARG A 49 -10.90 -4.17 -14.10
N ALA A 50 -10.44 -5.31 -13.60
CA ALA A 50 -10.99 -6.62 -13.95
C ALA A 50 -12.47 -6.72 -13.55
N TYR A 51 -12.81 -6.30 -12.33
CA TYR A 51 -14.20 -6.19 -11.90
C TYR A 51 -15.03 -5.28 -12.82
N ALA A 52 -14.48 -4.14 -13.22
CA ALA A 52 -15.17 -3.21 -14.12
C ALA A 52 -15.38 -3.76 -15.52
N SER A 53 -14.44 -4.54 -16.08
CA SER A 53 -14.65 -5.21 -17.36
C SER A 53 -15.73 -6.28 -17.27
N GLU A 54 -15.72 -7.10 -16.21
CA GLU A 54 -16.75 -8.14 -16.01
C GLU A 54 -18.14 -7.52 -15.82
N TYR A 55 -18.25 -6.45 -15.01
CA TYR A 55 -19.49 -5.71 -14.86
C TYR A 55 -20.04 -5.21 -16.20
N ARG A 56 -19.18 -4.62 -17.05
CA ARG A 56 -19.58 -4.15 -18.38
C ARG A 56 -20.01 -5.31 -19.28
N ALA A 57 -19.25 -6.40 -19.32
CA ALA A 57 -19.58 -7.58 -20.11
C ALA A 57 -20.95 -8.16 -19.72
N ILE A 58 -21.27 -8.23 -18.42
CA ILE A 58 -22.57 -8.67 -17.92
C ILE A 58 -23.68 -7.70 -18.34
N ARG A 59 -23.43 -6.38 -18.22
CA ARG A 59 -24.39 -5.35 -18.63
C ARG A 59 -24.68 -5.39 -20.13
N ASP A 60 -23.66 -5.58 -20.96
CA ASP A 60 -23.76 -5.62 -22.42
C ASP A 60 -24.57 -6.83 -22.90
N ARG A 61 -24.51 -7.95 -22.17
CA ARG A 61 -25.34 -9.13 -22.44
C ARG A 61 -26.83 -8.92 -22.13
N GLY A 62 -27.19 -7.87 -21.38
CA GLY A 62 -28.58 -7.49 -21.14
C GLY A 62 -29.40 -8.39 -20.20
N PHE A 63 -28.79 -9.43 -19.62
CA PHE A 63 -29.50 -10.37 -18.73
C PHE A 63 -30.01 -9.74 -17.43
N PHE A 64 -29.35 -8.68 -16.94
CA PHE A 64 -29.67 -8.06 -15.66
C PHE A 64 -29.76 -6.54 -15.76
N THR A 65 -30.77 -5.97 -15.11
CA THR A 65 -30.86 -4.53 -14.88
C THR A 65 -29.79 -4.08 -13.87
N PRO A 66 -29.42 -2.78 -13.83
CA PRO A 66 -28.47 -2.27 -12.83
C PRO A 66 -28.93 -2.50 -11.39
N THR A 67 -30.25 -2.51 -11.15
CA THR A 67 -30.85 -2.74 -9.84
C THR A 67 -30.68 -4.20 -9.41
N GLN A 68 -30.97 -5.16 -10.31
CA GLN A 68 -30.78 -6.59 -10.05
C GLN A 68 -29.31 -6.93 -9.75
N LEU A 69 -28.38 -6.33 -10.50
CA LEU A 69 -26.95 -6.50 -10.21
C LEU A 69 -26.58 -6.00 -8.81
N ARG A 70 -27.13 -4.85 -8.39
CA ARG A 70 -26.90 -4.30 -7.06
C ARG A 70 -27.46 -5.18 -5.95
N GLU A 71 -28.66 -5.74 -6.14
CA GLU A 71 -29.30 -6.67 -5.20
C GLU A 71 -28.47 -7.95 -5.00
N MET A 72 -27.78 -8.42 -6.06
CA MET A 72 -26.85 -9.55 -5.99
C MET A 72 -25.44 -9.16 -5.48
N GLY A 73 -25.23 -7.93 -5.02
CA GLY A 73 -23.94 -7.43 -4.56
C GLY A 73 -22.96 -7.01 -5.68
N PHE A 74 -23.39 -7.07 -6.94
CA PHE A 74 -22.63 -6.62 -8.11
C PHE A 74 -22.86 -5.12 -8.34
N THR A 75 -22.17 -4.28 -7.56
CA THR A 75 -22.31 -2.82 -7.64
C THR A 75 -21.54 -2.23 -8.83
N ALA A 76 -22.06 -1.14 -9.41
CA ALA A 76 -21.36 -0.48 -10.50
C ALA A 76 -19.97 0.00 -10.03
N PRO A 77 -18.88 -0.31 -10.77
CA PRO A 77 -17.55 0.07 -10.38
C PRO A 77 -17.45 1.59 -10.29
N ARG A 78 -16.94 2.10 -9.17
CA ARG A 78 -16.62 3.53 -9.05
C ARG A 78 -15.45 3.82 -9.98
N THR A 79 -15.67 4.49 -11.09
CA THR A 79 -14.57 4.99 -11.92
C THR A 79 -13.94 6.16 -11.17
N ARG A 80 -12.78 5.92 -10.52
CA ARG A 80 -11.97 7.05 -10.07
C ARG A 80 -11.59 7.83 -11.32
N GLN A 81 -12.12 9.04 -11.47
CA GLN A 81 -11.63 9.95 -12.49
C GLN A 81 -10.13 10.12 -12.25
N ARG A 82 -9.32 9.65 -13.21
CA ARG A 82 -7.89 9.97 -13.21
C ARG A 82 -7.81 11.50 -13.25
N ARG A 83 -7.28 12.10 -12.18
CA ARG A 83 -6.94 13.52 -12.17
C ARG A 83 -6.06 13.75 -13.41
N PRO A 84 -6.45 14.61 -14.36
CA PRO A 84 -5.63 14.84 -15.55
C PRO A 84 -4.27 15.37 -15.09
N LYS A 85 -3.20 14.80 -15.63
CA LYS A 85 -1.85 15.31 -15.46
C LYS A 85 -1.85 16.70 -16.11
N ARG A 86 -1.75 17.77 -15.31
CA ARG A 86 -1.59 19.13 -15.86
C ARG A 86 -0.29 19.15 -16.69
N PRO A 87 -0.30 19.75 -17.89
CA PRO A 87 0.87 19.88 -18.74
C PRO A 87 1.98 20.68 -18.04
#